data_AF-A0A5J4S4I1-F1
#
_entry.id   AF-A0A5J4S4I1-F1
#
_cell.length_a   1.000
_cell.length_b   1.000
_cell.length_c   1.000
_cell.angle_alpha   90.00
_cell.angle_beta   90.00
_cell.angle_gamma   90.00
#
_symmetry.space_group_name_H-M   'P 1'
#
loop_
_entity.id
_entity.type
_entity.pdbx_description
1 polymer ?
#
loop_
_entity_poly.entity_id
_entity_poly.type
_entity_poly.pdbx_seq_one_letter_code
_entity_poly.pdbx_strand_id
1 'polypeptide(L)'
;MEKLLSSDTGKVIVAFIEYGNKYADIAKAIYRMCCIELIDDFTQDYVNTRFRIVTKRKADGEYYQGLKRFLMRYYSANRAEEEIKEVPDYKGENEIHKCLGYLTEFIYKKIAVKRKRAIDDMRTFCIQGLDNTKDWKEVNEDLKDFIYYYFNSKYAKDDYEIENGKPFSLTIDTDRGKFSSNDIVYKYMRVVDDDIIDAGGTPKDNIKHLQGAVRLIRRSLTDTNPALDLLNAFCLFYLGTNNNETLEEELQNTYRDGLLGFAERIDNHTDFWNFFDKYNHAITEKARDYPQKEFGSIKNEMNLEIHANIITIVR
;
A
#
# COMPACT_ATOMS: atom_id res chain seq x y z
N MET A 1 -33.54 -12.27 -1.71
CA MET A 1 -32.45 -13.05 -2.33
C MET A 1 -32.99 -14.32 -2.98
N GLU A 2 -33.80 -15.12 -2.26
CA GLU A 2 -34.46 -16.32 -2.80
C GLU A 2 -35.13 -16.12 -4.16
N LYS A 3 -35.95 -15.07 -4.31
CA LYS A 3 -36.62 -14.73 -5.58
C LYS A 3 -35.66 -14.44 -6.75
N LEU A 4 -34.45 -13.95 -6.46
CA LEU A 4 -33.41 -13.73 -7.48
C LEU A 4 -32.75 -15.07 -7.85
N LEU A 5 -32.39 -15.86 -6.85
CA LEU A 5 -31.71 -17.14 -7.03
C LEU A 5 -32.62 -18.19 -7.70
N SER A 6 -33.94 -18.10 -7.52
CA SER A 6 -34.91 -18.96 -8.20
C SER A 6 -35.32 -18.48 -9.60
N SER A 7 -34.78 -17.34 -10.07
CA SER A 7 -35.09 -16.79 -11.39
C SER A 7 -34.05 -17.20 -12.44
N ASP A 8 -34.45 -17.15 -13.71
CA ASP A 8 -33.55 -17.44 -14.83
C ASP A 8 -32.38 -16.44 -14.90
N THR A 9 -31.21 -16.94 -15.32
CA THR A 9 -30.05 -16.08 -15.62
C THR A 9 -30.43 -15.00 -16.62
N GLY A 10 -30.06 -13.76 -16.29
CA GLY A 10 -30.38 -12.56 -17.06
C GLY A 10 -31.67 -11.87 -16.64
N LYS A 11 -32.49 -12.49 -15.77
CA LYS A 11 -33.72 -11.86 -15.27
C LYS A 11 -33.39 -10.63 -14.42
N VAL A 12 -34.03 -9.52 -14.76
CA VAL A 12 -33.96 -8.28 -13.99
C VAL A 12 -35.09 -8.24 -12.95
N ILE A 13 -34.75 -7.88 -11.73
CA ILE A 13 -35.66 -7.67 -10.61
C ILE A 13 -35.45 -6.26 -10.07
N VAL A 14 -36.55 -5.55 -9.85
CA VAL A 14 -36.56 -4.26 -9.15
C VAL A 14 -37.18 -4.48 -7.78
N ALA A 15 -36.53 -3.97 -6.75
CA ALA A 15 -37.05 -4.00 -5.38
C ALA A 15 -36.94 -2.63 -4.73
N PHE A 16 -37.78 -2.41 -3.73
CA PHE A 16 -37.77 -1.19 -2.92
C PHE A 16 -37.44 -1.55 -1.48
N ILE A 17 -36.49 -0.83 -0.88
CA ILE A 17 -36.04 -1.04 0.49
C ILE A 17 -36.26 0.25 1.26
N GLU A 18 -37.24 0.27 2.15
CA GLU A 18 -37.43 1.36 3.10
C GLU A 18 -36.29 1.37 4.12
N TYR A 19 -35.77 2.56 4.42
CA TYR A 19 -34.61 2.67 5.31
C TYR A 19 -34.88 3.27 6.68
N GLY A 20 -35.97 4.02 6.87
CA GLY A 20 -36.31 4.61 8.17
C GLY A 20 -35.10 5.24 8.87
N ASN A 21 -34.84 4.86 10.12
CA ASN A 21 -33.67 5.31 10.90
C ASN A 21 -32.37 4.53 10.62
N LYS A 22 -32.39 3.52 9.73
CA LYS A 22 -31.26 2.65 9.38
C LYS A 22 -30.58 3.04 8.06
N TYR A 23 -30.76 4.28 7.61
CA TYR A 23 -30.18 4.78 6.37
C TYR A 23 -28.69 4.42 6.21
N ALA A 24 -27.87 4.71 7.22
CA ALA A 24 -26.43 4.48 7.15
C ALA A 24 -26.06 3.00 6.96
N ASP A 25 -26.79 2.09 7.59
CA ASP A 25 -26.52 0.65 7.49
C ASP A 25 -26.98 0.09 6.15
N ILE A 26 -28.14 0.53 5.67
CA ILE A 26 -28.70 0.10 4.38
C ILE A 26 -27.86 0.65 3.23
N ALA A 27 -27.43 1.92 3.27
CA ALA A 27 -26.55 2.49 2.27
C ALA A 27 -25.21 1.74 2.18
N LYS A 28 -24.61 1.39 3.32
CA LYS A 28 -23.39 0.55 3.36
C LYS A 28 -23.63 -0.85 2.80
N ALA A 29 -24.79 -1.45 3.09
CA ALA A 29 -25.16 -2.77 2.55
C ALA A 29 -25.34 -2.73 1.03
N ILE A 30 -26.06 -1.74 0.50
CA ILE A 30 -26.24 -1.52 -0.94
C ILE A 30 -24.88 -1.34 -1.62
N TYR A 31 -24.01 -0.50 -1.07
CA TYR A 31 -22.66 -0.30 -1.60
C TYR A 31 -21.87 -1.62 -1.70
N ARG A 32 -21.87 -2.46 -0.65
CA ARG A 32 -21.20 -3.77 -0.68
C ARG A 32 -21.79 -4.69 -1.74
N MET A 33 -23.11 -4.67 -1.92
CA MET A 33 -23.77 -5.45 -2.97
C MET A 33 -23.43 -4.92 -4.38
N CYS A 34 -23.21 -3.62 -4.55
CA CYS A 34 -22.68 -3.07 -5.81
C CYS A 34 -21.23 -3.51 -6.07
N CYS A 35 -20.39 -3.64 -5.04
CA CYS A 35 -18.99 -4.10 -5.21
C CYS A 35 -18.89 -5.51 -5.81
N ILE A 36 -19.87 -6.37 -5.58
CA ILE A 36 -19.96 -7.71 -6.19
C ILE A 36 -20.91 -7.76 -7.38
N GLU A 37 -21.38 -6.58 -7.82
CA GLU A 37 -22.37 -6.40 -8.87
C GLU A 37 -23.70 -7.15 -8.65
N LEU A 38 -24.04 -7.46 -7.41
CA LEU A 38 -25.38 -7.97 -7.10
C LEU A 38 -26.44 -6.90 -7.36
N ILE A 39 -26.14 -5.65 -7.00
CA ILE A 39 -26.96 -4.49 -7.35
C ILE A 39 -26.26 -3.78 -8.50
N ASP A 40 -26.90 -3.79 -9.67
CA ASP A 40 -26.40 -3.15 -10.88
C ASP A 40 -26.68 -1.64 -10.87
N ASP A 41 -27.79 -1.22 -10.25
CA ASP A 41 -28.18 0.18 -10.13
C ASP A 41 -29.05 0.43 -8.88
N PHE A 42 -28.97 1.64 -8.32
CA PHE A 42 -29.85 2.06 -7.24
C PHE A 42 -30.17 3.56 -7.30
N THR A 43 -31.36 3.92 -6.82
CA THR A 43 -31.78 5.32 -6.70
C THR A 43 -32.37 5.55 -5.32
N GLN A 44 -31.96 6.63 -4.64
CA GLN A 44 -32.58 7.04 -3.38
C GLN A 44 -33.84 7.85 -3.65
N ASP A 45 -34.96 7.40 -3.10
CA ASP A 45 -36.23 8.09 -3.08
C ASP A 45 -36.39 8.76 -1.71
N TYR A 46 -36.08 10.06 -1.66
CA TYR A 46 -36.13 10.86 -0.44
C TYR A 46 -37.55 11.06 0.08
N VAL A 47 -38.53 11.18 -0.83
CA VAL A 47 -39.94 11.45 -0.49
C VAL A 47 -40.54 10.24 0.23
N ASN A 48 -40.26 9.04 -0.27
CA ASN A 48 -40.79 7.80 0.30
C ASN A 48 -39.82 7.10 1.25
N THR A 49 -38.70 7.73 1.60
CA THR A 49 -37.68 7.19 2.53
C THR A 49 -37.21 5.77 2.20
N ARG A 50 -36.98 5.50 0.91
CA ARG A 50 -36.60 4.17 0.40
C ARG A 50 -35.52 4.23 -0.68
N PHE A 51 -34.88 3.09 -0.93
CA PHE A 51 -34.04 2.86 -2.10
C PHE A 51 -34.81 2.04 -3.12
N ARG A 52 -34.77 2.44 -4.39
CA ARG A 52 -35.07 1.57 -5.51
C ARG A 52 -33.77 0.87 -5.90
N ILE A 53 -33.75 -0.46 -5.89
CA ILE A 53 -32.60 -1.26 -6.32
C ILE A 53 -32.95 -2.08 -7.56
N VAL A 54 -31.99 -2.21 -8.47
CA VAL A 54 -32.06 -3.03 -9.68
C VAL A 54 -30.99 -4.09 -9.59
N THR A 55 -31.40 -5.34 -9.78
CA THR A 55 -30.50 -6.50 -9.78
C THR A 55 -30.81 -7.41 -10.96
N LYS A 56 -29.78 -7.98 -11.56
CA LYS A 56 -29.87 -8.99 -12.61
C LYS A 56 -29.32 -10.31 -12.10
N ARG A 57 -30.07 -11.40 -12.24
CA ARG A 57 -29.55 -12.74 -11.90
C ARG A 57 -28.39 -13.05 -12.82
N LYS A 58 -27.18 -13.13 -12.27
CA LYS A 58 -25.98 -13.54 -13.01
C LYS A 58 -25.81 -15.05 -13.00
N ALA A 59 -25.03 -15.55 -13.97
CA ALA A 59 -24.59 -16.95 -14.00
C ALA A 59 -23.69 -17.25 -12.79
N ASP A 60 -23.53 -18.51 -12.46
CA ASP A 60 -22.66 -18.92 -11.37
C ASP A 60 -21.20 -18.54 -11.67
N GLY A 61 -20.51 -17.99 -10.67
CA GLY A 61 -19.15 -17.46 -10.76
C GLY A 61 -19.05 -15.97 -11.12
N GLU A 62 -20.11 -15.36 -11.64
CA GLU A 62 -20.08 -13.95 -12.08
C GLU A 62 -20.00 -12.95 -10.92
N TYR A 63 -20.46 -13.29 -9.71
CA TYR A 63 -20.31 -12.41 -8.54
C TYR A 63 -18.88 -12.46 -7.99
N TYR A 64 -18.18 -13.59 -8.10
CA TYR A 64 -16.73 -13.66 -7.87
C TYR A 64 -15.99 -12.78 -8.88
N GLN A 65 -16.40 -12.78 -10.15
CA GLN A 65 -15.81 -11.88 -11.14
C GLN A 65 -16.12 -10.40 -10.85
N GLY A 66 -17.33 -10.09 -10.38
CA GLY A 66 -17.68 -8.76 -9.89
C GLY A 66 -16.77 -8.33 -8.74
N LEU A 67 -16.59 -9.19 -7.74
CA LEU A 67 -15.67 -8.96 -6.62
C LEU A 67 -14.23 -8.76 -7.10
N LYS A 68 -13.75 -9.58 -8.06
CA LYS A 68 -12.41 -9.47 -8.64
C LYS A 68 -12.20 -8.09 -9.28
N ARG A 69 -13.16 -7.64 -10.09
CA ARG A 69 -13.13 -6.29 -10.70
C ARG A 69 -13.09 -5.18 -9.66
N PHE A 70 -13.82 -5.34 -8.55
CA PHE A 70 -13.74 -4.41 -7.43
C PHE A 70 -12.35 -4.42 -6.77
N LEU A 71 -11.76 -5.59 -6.53
CA LEU A 71 -10.44 -5.74 -5.92
C LEU A 71 -9.31 -5.17 -6.79
N MET A 72 -9.40 -5.30 -8.11
CA MET A 72 -8.43 -4.73 -9.06
C MET A 72 -8.34 -3.20 -9.02
N ARG A 73 -9.29 -2.51 -8.37
CA ARG A 73 -9.16 -1.08 -8.09
C ARG A 73 -8.04 -0.78 -7.09
N TYR A 74 -7.65 -1.76 -6.28
CA TYR A 74 -6.67 -1.65 -5.19
C TYR A 74 -5.46 -2.57 -5.33
N TYR A 75 -5.60 -3.65 -6.09
CA TYR A 75 -4.58 -4.69 -6.24
C TYR A 75 -4.18 -4.90 -7.70
N SER A 76 -3.03 -5.54 -7.90
CA SER A 76 -2.67 -6.11 -9.19
C SER A 76 -3.64 -7.24 -9.58
N ALA A 77 -3.69 -7.57 -10.87
CA ALA A 77 -4.58 -8.63 -11.36
C ALA A 77 -4.29 -10.00 -10.72
N ASN A 78 -3.03 -10.36 -10.57
CA ASN A 78 -2.61 -11.63 -9.96
C ASN A 78 -3.02 -11.68 -8.48
N ARG A 79 -2.79 -10.59 -7.75
CA ARG A 79 -3.16 -10.53 -6.33
C ARG A 79 -4.67 -10.57 -6.13
N ALA A 80 -5.43 -9.90 -6.99
CA ALA A 80 -6.90 -10.00 -6.97
C ALA A 80 -7.37 -11.43 -7.25
N GLU A 81 -6.70 -12.18 -8.13
CA GLU A 81 -6.99 -13.59 -8.39
C GLU A 81 -6.72 -14.48 -7.16
N GLU A 82 -5.60 -14.28 -6.47
CA GLU A 82 -5.29 -14.98 -5.22
C GLU A 82 -6.36 -14.76 -4.16
N GLU A 83 -6.77 -13.51 -3.95
CA GLU A 83 -7.81 -13.16 -2.97
C GLU A 83 -9.15 -13.83 -3.31
N ILE A 84 -9.48 -13.97 -4.60
CA ILE A 84 -10.72 -14.64 -5.05
C ILE A 84 -10.69 -16.14 -4.77
N LYS A 85 -9.53 -16.80 -4.83
CA LYS A 85 -9.40 -18.24 -4.53
C LYS A 85 -9.77 -18.58 -3.09
N GLU A 86 -9.61 -17.63 -2.16
CA GLU A 86 -9.95 -17.80 -0.74
C GLU A 86 -11.44 -17.55 -0.45
N VAL A 87 -12.16 -16.82 -1.32
CA VAL A 87 -13.58 -16.44 -1.09
C VAL A 87 -14.49 -17.67 -0.93
N PRO A 88 -14.33 -18.78 -1.69
CA PRO A 88 -15.08 -20.00 -1.49
C PRO A 88 -15.05 -20.56 -0.06
N ASP A 89 -14.04 -20.26 0.75
CA ASP A 89 -13.90 -20.78 2.12
C ASP A 89 -14.60 -19.92 3.18
N TYR A 90 -15.13 -18.75 2.77
CA TYR A 90 -15.92 -17.92 3.66
C TYR A 90 -17.28 -18.56 3.98
N LYS A 91 -17.79 -18.27 5.17
CA LYS A 91 -19.10 -18.74 5.62
C LYS A 91 -20.21 -18.24 4.69
N GLY A 92 -21.08 -19.14 4.24
CA GLY A 92 -22.24 -18.79 3.43
C GLY A 92 -22.74 -19.96 2.58
N GLU A 93 -24.04 -19.98 2.33
CA GLU A 93 -24.69 -21.04 1.54
C GLU A 93 -24.49 -20.93 0.03
N ASN A 94 -24.13 -19.74 -0.46
CA ASN A 94 -23.99 -19.45 -1.88
C ASN A 94 -22.92 -18.40 -2.14
N GLU A 95 -22.55 -18.23 -3.41
CA GLU A 95 -21.54 -17.29 -3.90
C GLU A 95 -21.74 -15.86 -3.37
N ILE A 96 -22.98 -15.35 -3.37
CA ILE A 96 -23.28 -14.00 -2.87
C ILE A 96 -22.93 -13.88 -1.39
N HIS A 97 -23.34 -14.85 -0.57
CA HIS A 97 -23.02 -14.85 0.87
C HIS A 97 -21.52 -14.87 1.12
N LYS A 98 -20.78 -15.71 0.38
CA LYS A 98 -19.32 -15.83 0.51
C LYS A 98 -18.61 -14.52 0.13
N CYS A 99 -19.00 -13.92 -1.00
CA CYS A 99 -18.52 -12.61 -1.43
C CYS A 99 -18.79 -11.50 -0.39
N LEU A 100 -20.01 -11.45 0.17
CA LEU A 100 -20.37 -10.45 1.18
C LEU A 100 -19.63 -10.68 2.52
N GLY A 101 -19.39 -11.95 2.89
CA GLY A 101 -18.57 -12.33 4.03
C GLY A 101 -17.14 -11.79 3.88
N TYR A 102 -16.50 -12.10 2.75
CA TYR A 102 -15.18 -11.57 2.40
C TYR A 102 -15.14 -10.05 2.43
N LEU A 103 -16.07 -9.36 1.76
CA LEU A 103 -16.10 -7.90 1.72
C LEU A 103 -16.22 -7.27 3.12
N THR A 104 -16.98 -7.90 4.00
CA THR A 104 -17.16 -7.40 5.36
C THR A 104 -15.83 -7.44 6.11
N GLU A 105 -15.14 -8.57 6.09
CA GLU A 105 -13.83 -8.73 6.73
C GLU A 105 -12.75 -7.86 6.07
N PHE A 106 -12.69 -7.87 4.74
CA PHE A 106 -11.77 -7.07 3.94
C PHE A 106 -11.85 -5.59 4.30
N ILE A 107 -13.06 -5.00 4.31
CA ILE A 107 -13.25 -3.58 4.62
C ILE A 107 -12.75 -3.27 6.03
N TYR A 108 -13.06 -4.10 7.03
CA TYR A 108 -12.59 -3.89 8.39
C TYR A 108 -11.08 -3.95 8.50
N LYS A 109 -10.44 -4.99 7.92
CA LYS A 109 -8.98 -5.13 7.91
C LYS A 109 -8.31 -3.93 7.25
N LYS A 110 -8.85 -3.44 6.13
CA LYS A 110 -8.29 -2.28 5.40
C LYS A 110 -8.44 -0.97 6.18
N ILE A 111 -9.58 -0.72 6.80
CA ILE A 111 -9.78 0.48 7.63
C ILE A 111 -8.81 0.48 8.81
N ALA A 112 -8.63 -0.67 9.46
CA ALA A 112 -7.70 -0.80 10.58
C ALA A 112 -6.26 -0.50 10.16
N VAL A 113 -5.78 -1.07 9.05
CA VAL A 113 -4.42 -0.82 8.53
C VAL A 113 -4.21 0.66 8.18
N LYS A 114 -5.15 1.29 7.46
CA LYS A 114 -5.04 2.72 7.10
C LYS A 114 -5.03 3.62 8.33
N ARG A 115 -5.88 3.33 9.33
CA ARG A 115 -5.91 4.07 10.59
C ARG A 115 -4.62 3.91 11.37
N LYS A 116 -4.09 2.68 11.46
CA LYS A 116 -2.82 2.41 12.12
C LYS A 116 -1.70 3.26 11.49
N ARG A 117 -1.54 3.21 10.16
CA ARG A 117 -0.52 3.99 9.43
C ARG A 117 -0.65 5.50 9.68
N ALA A 118 -1.87 6.04 9.65
CA ALA A 118 -2.10 7.46 9.94
C ALA A 118 -1.76 7.84 11.39
N ILE A 119 -2.05 6.95 12.36
CA ILE A 119 -1.69 7.14 13.76
C ILE A 119 -0.17 7.08 13.94
N ASP A 120 0.49 6.13 13.29
CA ASP A 120 1.94 5.95 13.36
C ASP A 120 2.66 7.19 12.77
N ASP A 121 2.19 7.73 11.63
CA ASP A 121 2.74 8.98 11.07
C ASP A 121 2.60 10.16 12.05
N MET A 122 1.45 10.30 12.72
CA MET A 122 1.23 11.36 13.72
C MET A 122 2.08 11.14 14.97
N ARG A 123 2.24 9.88 15.40
CA ARG A 123 3.13 9.53 16.51
C ARG A 123 4.56 9.94 16.20
N THR A 124 5.09 9.57 15.02
CA THR A 124 6.45 9.93 14.60
C THR A 124 6.64 11.45 14.58
N PHE A 125 5.68 12.18 14.02
CA PHE A 125 5.72 13.65 14.02
C PHE A 125 5.77 14.24 15.44
N CYS A 126 4.93 13.75 16.36
CA CYS A 126 4.94 14.20 17.74
C CYS A 126 6.24 13.85 18.48
N ILE A 127 6.80 12.65 18.26
CA ILE A 127 8.07 12.24 18.88
C ILE A 127 9.22 13.13 18.39
N GLN A 128 9.27 13.44 17.08
CA GLN A 128 10.24 14.40 16.54
C GLN A 128 10.11 15.78 17.21
N GLY A 129 8.89 16.23 17.47
CA GLY A 129 8.65 17.50 18.16
C GLY A 129 9.02 17.51 19.64
N LEU A 130 9.29 16.35 20.25
CA LEU A 130 9.70 16.19 21.64
C LEU A 130 11.21 15.95 21.79
N ASP A 131 11.99 16.06 20.70
CA ASP A 131 13.43 15.84 20.73
C ASP A 131 14.14 16.95 21.54
N ASN A 132 14.43 16.64 22.80
CA ASN A 132 15.11 17.55 23.72
C ASN A 132 16.64 17.56 23.55
N THR A 133 17.18 16.81 22.59
CA THR A 133 18.63 16.81 22.29
C THR A 133 19.04 17.98 21.39
N LYS A 134 18.06 18.61 20.73
CA LYS A 134 18.23 19.75 19.81
C LYS A 134 17.68 21.05 20.41
N ASP A 135 18.15 22.18 19.87
CA ASP A 135 17.51 23.46 20.16
C ASP A 135 16.08 23.50 19.59
N TRP A 136 15.15 24.12 20.30
CA TRP A 136 13.74 24.17 19.90
C TRP A 136 13.52 24.80 18.51
N LYS A 137 14.43 25.70 18.06
CA LYS A 137 14.36 26.26 16.70
C LYS A 137 14.68 25.21 15.66
N GLU A 138 15.69 24.37 15.91
CA GLU A 138 16.06 23.28 15.02
C GLU A 138 14.93 22.25 14.91
N VAL A 139 14.35 21.86 16.05
CA VAL A 139 13.17 20.98 16.07
C VAL A 139 12.01 21.58 15.26
N ASN A 140 11.75 22.88 15.41
CA ASN A 140 10.68 23.55 14.67
C ASN A 140 10.93 23.59 13.15
N GLU A 141 12.18 23.78 12.71
CA GLU A 141 12.52 23.68 11.29
C GLU A 141 12.39 22.23 10.77
N ASP A 142 12.83 21.23 11.54
CA ASP A 142 12.66 19.81 11.19
C ASP A 142 11.17 19.43 11.02
N LEU A 143 10.29 19.94 11.88
CA LEU A 143 8.85 19.71 11.77
C LEU A 143 8.24 20.41 10.55
N LYS A 144 8.68 21.64 10.23
CA LYS A 144 8.24 22.35 9.02
C LYS A 144 8.67 21.59 7.78
N ASP A 145 9.92 21.11 7.75
CA ASP A 145 10.45 20.29 6.67
C ASP A 145 9.63 19.02 6.52
N PHE A 146 9.35 18.32 7.62
CA PHE A 146 8.51 17.11 7.58
C PHE A 146 7.17 17.40 6.92
N ILE A 147 6.44 18.43 7.36
CA ILE A 147 5.15 18.82 6.76
C ILE A 147 5.33 19.19 5.29
N TYR A 148 6.33 20.01 4.99
CA TYR A 148 6.58 20.49 3.64
C TYR A 148 6.82 19.34 2.66
N TYR A 149 7.77 18.45 2.95
CA TYR A 149 8.11 17.33 2.08
C TYR A 149 7.02 16.27 2.03
N TYR A 150 6.29 16.09 3.13
CA TYR A 150 5.14 15.20 3.17
C TYR A 150 4.04 15.65 2.20
N PHE A 151 3.66 16.93 2.18
CA PHE A 151 2.56 17.40 1.32
C PHE A 151 3.01 17.83 -0.09
N ASN A 152 4.27 18.23 -0.26
CA ASN A 152 4.81 18.77 -1.51
C ASN A 152 5.83 17.84 -2.17
N SER A 153 5.78 16.53 -1.87
CA SER A 153 6.66 15.56 -2.51
C SER A 153 6.55 15.62 -4.03
N LYS A 154 7.67 15.93 -4.70
CA LYS A 154 7.70 16.02 -6.16
C LYS A 154 7.48 14.67 -6.84
N TYR A 155 8.02 13.59 -6.29
CA TYR A 155 7.85 12.23 -6.82
C TYR A 155 6.43 11.66 -6.62
N ALA A 156 5.60 12.31 -5.80
CA ALA A 156 4.21 11.91 -5.62
C ALA A 156 3.27 12.50 -6.71
N LYS A 157 3.74 13.50 -7.48
CA LYS A 157 2.95 14.12 -8.55
C LYS A 157 2.89 13.20 -9.76
N ASP A 158 1.74 13.12 -10.41
CA ASP A 158 1.51 12.24 -11.56
C ASP A 158 2.36 12.65 -12.79
N ASP A 159 2.68 13.94 -12.91
CA ASP A 159 3.34 14.57 -14.06
C ASP A 159 4.80 14.98 -13.79
N TYR A 160 5.42 14.50 -12.71
CA TYR A 160 6.79 14.90 -12.38
C TYR A 160 7.80 14.32 -13.37
N GLU A 161 8.59 15.21 -13.94
CA GLU A 161 9.75 14.95 -14.78
C GLU A 161 10.98 15.61 -14.14
N ILE A 162 12.14 14.97 -14.27
CA ILE A 162 13.42 15.60 -13.93
C ILE A 162 13.84 16.55 -15.06
N GLU A 163 14.82 17.43 -14.81
CA GLU A 163 15.22 18.52 -15.75
C GLU A 163 15.49 18.07 -17.19
N ASN A 164 15.93 16.83 -17.41
CA ASN A 164 16.17 16.28 -18.75
C ASN A 164 14.89 15.78 -19.47
N GLY A 165 13.70 16.06 -18.93
CA GLY A 165 12.39 15.70 -19.48
C GLY A 165 12.02 14.22 -19.31
N LYS A 166 12.73 13.47 -18.45
CA LYS A 166 12.40 12.06 -18.18
C LYS A 166 11.35 11.93 -17.08
N PRO A 167 10.29 11.14 -17.27
CA PRO A 167 9.31 10.84 -16.23
C PRO A 167 9.93 10.19 -14.99
N PHE A 168 9.62 10.76 -13.82
CA PHE A 168 10.16 10.32 -12.54
C PHE A 168 9.09 10.35 -11.42
N SER A 169 7.86 9.98 -11.77
CA SER A 169 6.74 9.90 -10.83
C SER A 169 6.63 8.52 -10.17
N LEU A 170 6.88 8.45 -8.86
CA LEU A 170 6.77 7.20 -8.10
C LEU A 170 5.32 6.72 -8.08
N THR A 171 4.38 7.67 -8.06
CA THR A 171 2.94 7.41 -8.14
C THR A 171 2.57 6.69 -9.44
N ILE A 172 3.10 7.13 -10.58
CA ILE A 172 2.83 6.47 -11.87
C ILE A 172 3.58 5.14 -11.98
N ASP A 173 4.88 5.13 -11.67
CA ASP A 173 5.72 3.94 -11.84
C ASP A 173 5.24 2.75 -10.98
N THR A 174 4.63 3.04 -9.83
CA THR A 174 4.09 1.99 -8.94
C THR A 174 2.61 1.71 -9.18
N ASP A 175 1.96 2.30 -10.18
CA ASP A 175 0.48 2.29 -10.33
C ASP A 175 -0.21 2.61 -8.99
N ARG A 176 0.14 3.76 -8.41
CA ARG A 176 -0.30 4.23 -7.09
C ARG A 176 -0.05 3.20 -5.98
N GLY A 177 1.06 2.47 -6.08
CA GLY A 177 1.54 1.46 -5.15
C GLY A 177 0.99 0.03 -5.36
N LYS A 178 0.26 -0.25 -6.44
CA LYS A 178 -0.18 -1.61 -6.80
C LYS A 178 0.93 -2.46 -7.43
N PHE A 179 1.86 -1.82 -8.11
CA PHE A 179 2.97 -2.45 -8.80
C PHE A 179 4.27 -2.27 -8.01
N SER A 180 5.07 -3.34 -7.96
CA SER A 180 6.33 -3.42 -7.21
C SER A 180 7.32 -4.20 -8.04
N SER A 181 8.48 -3.61 -8.31
CA SER A 181 9.61 -4.26 -8.97
C SER A 181 10.94 -3.77 -8.41
N ASN A 182 11.99 -4.56 -8.59
CA ASN A 182 13.35 -4.17 -8.27
C ASN A 182 13.83 -2.97 -9.13
N ASP A 183 13.37 -2.87 -10.37
CA ASP A 183 13.68 -1.72 -11.25
C ASP A 183 13.18 -0.39 -10.66
N ILE A 184 12.02 -0.38 -10.00
CA ILE A 184 11.53 0.80 -9.28
C ILE A 184 12.48 1.13 -8.13
N VAL A 185 12.89 0.15 -7.33
CA VAL A 185 13.85 0.37 -6.24
C VAL A 185 15.12 1.01 -6.80
N TYR A 186 15.71 0.42 -7.84
CA TYR A 186 16.92 0.96 -8.45
C TYR A 186 16.72 2.35 -9.02
N LYS A 187 15.62 2.61 -9.74
CA LYS A 187 15.32 3.93 -10.30
C LYS A 187 15.31 5.00 -9.22
N TYR A 188 14.60 4.78 -8.11
CA TYR A 188 14.43 5.79 -7.06
C TYR A 188 15.58 5.84 -6.06
N MET A 189 16.45 4.83 -5.98
CA MET A 189 17.73 4.96 -5.26
C MET A 189 18.71 5.93 -5.93
N ARG A 190 18.44 6.34 -7.18
CA ARG A 190 19.24 7.32 -7.92
C ARG A 190 18.90 8.77 -7.60
N VAL A 191 17.91 9.04 -6.74
CA VAL A 191 17.53 10.43 -6.40
C VAL A 191 18.66 11.24 -5.74
N VAL A 192 19.71 10.56 -5.28
CA VAL A 192 20.92 11.17 -4.69
C VAL A 192 22.10 11.23 -5.66
N ASP A 193 21.93 10.74 -6.89
CA ASP A 193 22.97 10.76 -7.92
C ASP A 193 23.01 12.14 -8.57
N ASP A 194 24.22 12.62 -8.88
CA ASP A 194 24.45 13.97 -9.43
C ASP A 194 23.64 14.26 -10.70
N ASP A 195 23.37 13.24 -11.53
CA ASP A 195 22.62 13.40 -12.78
C ASP A 195 21.10 13.50 -12.60
N ILE A 196 20.60 13.31 -11.38
CA ILE A 196 19.18 13.38 -11.01
C ILE A 196 18.87 14.65 -10.18
N ILE A 197 19.89 15.32 -9.66
CA ILE A 197 19.71 16.50 -8.81
C ILE A 197 19.47 17.73 -9.70
N ASP A 198 18.26 18.29 -9.57
CA ASP A 198 17.86 19.52 -10.26
C ASP A 198 18.77 20.70 -9.84
N ALA A 199 18.88 21.72 -10.68
CA ALA A 199 19.69 22.91 -10.44
C ALA A 199 19.26 23.62 -9.13
N GLY A 200 20.16 23.62 -8.15
CA GLY A 200 19.92 24.21 -6.83
C GLY A 200 19.28 23.26 -5.81
N GLY A 201 19.01 22.00 -6.17
CA GLY A 201 18.63 20.95 -5.24
C GLY A 201 19.84 20.31 -4.55
N THR A 202 19.58 19.52 -3.51
CA THR A 202 20.59 18.71 -2.84
C THR A 202 20.16 17.23 -2.79
N PRO A 203 21.12 16.28 -2.62
CA PRO A 203 20.78 14.87 -2.39
C PRO A 203 19.82 14.69 -1.21
N LYS A 204 20.01 15.47 -0.14
CA LYS A 204 19.19 15.39 1.08
C LYS A 204 17.76 15.84 0.82
N ASP A 205 17.54 16.90 0.04
CA ASP A 205 16.20 17.37 -0.31
C ASP A 205 15.46 16.36 -1.20
N ASN A 206 16.17 15.77 -2.16
CA ASN A 206 15.63 14.70 -2.98
C ASN A 206 15.24 13.47 -2.14
N ILE A 207 16.05 13.07 -1.17
CA ILE A 207 15.68 11.98 -0.26
C ILE A 207 14.46 12.31 0.59
N LYS A 208 14.35 13.55 1.11
CA LYS A 208 13.15 13.97 1.85
C LYS A 208 11.91 13.96 0.97
N HIS A 209 12.01 14.41 -0.29
CA HIS A 209 10.92 14.28 -1.25
C HIS A 209 10.56 12.81 -1.51
N LEU A 210 11.54 11.91 -1.68
CA LEU A 210 11.29 10.49 -1.88
C LEU A 210 10.58 9.89 -0.67
N GLN A 211 11.05 10.18 0.54
CA GLN A 211 10.42 9.73 1.78
C GLN A 211 8.97 10.22 1.88
N GLY A 212 8.71 11.49 1.56
CA GLY A 212 7.36 12.04 1.51
C GLY A 212 6.45 11.29 0.53
N ALA A 213 6.92 10.99 -0.68
CA ALA A 213 6.17 10.23 -1.69
C ALA A 213 5.88 8.81 -1.22
N VAL A 214 6.89 8.13 -0.69
CA VAL A 214 6.76 6.76 -0.17
C VAL A 214 5.73 6.71 0.95
N ARG A 215 5.80 7.62 1.92
CA ARG A 215 4.82 7.71 3.02
C ARG A 215 3.40 7.99 2.50
N LEU A 216 3.23 8.95 1.60
CA LEU A 216 1.94 9.28 0.99
C LEU A 216 1.30 8.07 0.28
N ILE A 217 2.06 7.39 -0.57
CA ILE A 217 1.57 6.25 -1.34
C ILE A 217 1.24 5.11 -0.37
N ARG A 218 2.17 4.73 0.53
CA ARG A 218 1.97 3.66 1.52
C ARG A 218 0.77 3.90 2.42
N ARG A 219 0.45 5.16 2.79
CA ARG A 219 -0.75 5.49 3.57
C ARG A 219 -2.05 5.11 2.85
N SER A 220 -2.07 5.27 1.52
CA SER A 220 -3.25 4.93 0.71
C SER A 220 -3.42 3.43 0.48
N LEU A 221 -2.33 2.67 0.63
CA LEU A 221 -2.28 1.25 0.34
C LEU A 221 -3.04 0.41 1.36
N THR A 222 -3.62 -0.64 0.82
CA THR A 222 -4.25 -1.71 1.58
C THR A 222 -3.42 -2.99 1.56
N ASP A 223 -2.48 -3.10 0.62
CA ASP A 223 -1.55 -4.22 0.50
C ASP A 223 -0.11 -3.86 0.84
N THR A 224 0.78 -4.86 0.79
CA THR A 224 2.24 -4.68 0.88
C THR A 224 2.83 -4.36 -0.49
N ASN A 225 3.83 -3.47 -0.50
CA ASN A 225 4.59 -3.13 -1.70
C ASN A 225 6.08 -3.16 -1.35
N PRO A 226 6.77 -4.27 -1.64
CA PRO A 226 8.18 -4.46 -1.29
C PRO A 226 9.10 -3.36 -1.80
N ALA A 227 8.84 -2.80 -2.99
CA ALA A 227 9.62 -1.70 -3.52
C ALA A 227 9.49 -0.44 -2.65
N LEU A 228 8.26 -0.07 -2.25
CA LEU A 228 8.03 1.07 -1.37
C LEU A 228 8.59 0.85 0.04
N ASP A 229 8.55 -0.37 0.55
CA ASP A 229 9.13 -0.70 1.85
C ASP A 229 10.67 -0.56 1.81
N LEU A 230 11.34 -1.07 0.77
CA LEU A 230 12.78 -0.85 0.60
C LEU A 230 13.15 0.61 0.32
N LEU A 231 12.36 1.35 -0.47
CA LEU A 231 12.61 2.78 -0.66
C LEU A 231 12.46 3.57 0.65
N ASN A 232 11.55 3.18 1.54
CA ASN A 232 11.44 3.77 2.87
C ASN A 232 12.70 3.47 3.71
N ALA A 233 13.13 2.21 3.74
CA ALA A 233 14.35 1.80 4.43
C ALA A 233 15.57 2.54 3.90
N PHE A 234 15.72 2.67 2.57
CA PHE A 234 16.79 3.45 1.95
C PHE A 234 16.78 4.92 2.41
N CYS A 235 15.60 5.56 2.46
CA CYS A 235 15.50 6.93 2.97
C CYS A 235 15.91 7.04 4.44
N LEU A 236 15.54 6.07 5.29
CA LEU A 236 15.90 6.06 6.71
C LEU A 236 17.38 5.77 6.93
N PHE A 237 17.98 4.84 6.16
CA PHE A 237 19.43 4.65 6.14
C PHE A 237 20.15 5.92 5.70
N TYR A 238 19.65 6.60 4.67
CA TYR A 238 20.30 7.80 4.14
C TYR A 238 20.22 8.99 5.11
N LEU A 239 19.07 9.23 5.72
CA LEU A 239 18.85 10.36 6.63
C LEU A 239 19.36 10.09 8.06
N GLY A 240 19.56 8.83 8.41
CA GLY A 240 19.79 8.38 9.79
C GLY A 240 18.51 8.36 10.62
N THR A 241 18.53 7.58 11.71
CA THR A 241 17.42 7.49 12.68
C THR A 241 17.65 8.36 13.92
N ASN A 242 18.85 8.90 14.11
CA ASN A 242 19.24 9.74 15.25
C ASN A 242 18.88 9.13 16.62
N ASN A 243 19.05 7.82 16.77
CA ASN A 243 18.67 7.05 17.97
C ASN A 243 17.17 7.13 18.33
N ASN A 244 16.32 7.51 17.39
CA ASN A 244 14.88 7.47 17.58
C ASN A 244 14.41 6.02 17.43
N GLU A 245 14.03 5.39 18.54
CA GLU A 245 13.58 3.99 18.58
C GLU A 245 12.44 3.70 17.59
N THR A 246 11.50 4.64 17.40
CA THR A 246 10.39 4.45 16.44
C THR A 246 10.88 4.45 15.00
N LEU A 247 11.83 5.34 14.64
CA LEU A 247 12.42 5.33 13.30
C LEU A 247 13.31 4.10 13.09
N GLU A 248 13.96 3.61 14.14
CA GLU A 248 14.78 2.40 14.10
C GLU A 248 13.92 1.16 13.87
N GLU A 249 12.82 1.02 14.61
CA GLU A 249 11.82 -0.02 14.37
C GLU A 249 11.21 0.10 12.96
N GLU A 250 10.90 1.32 12.49
CA GLU A 250 10.37 1.53 11.13
C GLU A 250 11.38 1.08 10.06
N LEU A 251 12.66 1.43 10.24
CA LEU A 251 13.76 1.03 9.34
C LEU A 251 13.89 -0.49 9.29
N GLN A 252 13.98 -1.16 10.44
CA GLN A 252 14.14 -2.61 10.50
C GLN A 252 12.96 -3.34 9.89
N ASN A 253 11.73 -2.93 10.24
CA ASN A 253 10.52 -3.54 9.69
C ASN A 253 10.41 -3.34 8.18
N THR A 254 10.65 -2.14 7.67
CA THR A 254 10.51 -1.88 6.22
C THR A 254 11.63 -2.50 5.39
N TYR A 255 12.85 -2.56 5.92
CA TYR A 255 13.94 -3.31 5.30
C TYR A 255 13.61 -4.80 5.23
N ARG A 256 13.10 -5.36 6.33
CA ARG A 256 12.71 -6.76 6.44
C ARG A 256 11.56 -7.13 5.51
N ASP A 257 10.44 -6.42 5.62
CA ASP A 257 9.23 -6.69 4.83
C ASP A 257 9.50 -6.52 3.33
N GLY A 258 10.33 -5.55 2.97
CA GLY A 258 10.76 -5.34 1.60
C GLY A 258 11.57 -6.50 1.04
N LEU A 259 12.59 -6.98 1.77
CA LEU A 259 13.44 -8.06 1.29
C LEU A 259 12.72 -9.42 1.27
N LEU A 260 11.95 -9.74 2.32
CA LEU A 260 11.14 -10.97 2.32
C LEU A 260 10.11 -10.94 1.20
N GLY A 261 9.44 -9.80 1.01
CA GLY A 261 8.46 -9.65 -0.06
C GLY A 261 9.07 -9.78 -1.47
N PHE A 262 10.34 -9.45 -1.66
CA PHE A 262 11.05 -9.78 -2.92
C PHE A 262 11.52 -11.23 -2.97
N ALA A 263 11.96 -11.82 -1.86
CA ALA A 263 12.37 -13.22 -1.81
C ALA A 263 11.22 -14.18 -2.17
N GLU A 264 9.98 -13.83 -1.82
CA GLU A 264 8.78 -14.59 -2.17
C GLU A 264 8.34 -14.40 -3.63
N ARG A 265 8.68 -13.26 -4.26
CA ARG A 265 8.18 -12.87 -5.60
C ARG A 265 9.18 -13.09 -6.73
N ILE A 266 10.47 -13.17 -6.43
CA ILE A 266 11.51 -13.42 -7.42
C ILE A 266 11.72 -14.93 -7.50
N ASP A 267 11.24 -15.55 -8.59
CA ASP A 267 11.28 -16.99 -8.79
C ASP A 267 12.72 -17.57 -8.79
N ASN A 268 13.68 -16.78 -9.30
CA ASN A 268 15.08 -17.20 -9.38
C ASN A 268 15.86 -16.71 -8.15
N HIS A 269 16.25 -17.66 -7.28
CA HIS A 269 17.07 -17.37 -6.10
C HIS A 269 18.35 -16.61 -6.41
N THR A 270 19.03 -16.89 -7.53
CA THR A 270 20.24 -16.17 -7.93
C THR A 270 19.92 -14.70 -8.24
N ASP A 271 18.81 -14.42 -8.90
CA ASP A 271 18.39 -13.06 -9.21
C ASP A 271 18.00 -12.29 -7.94
N PHE A 272 17.36 -12.97 -6.98
CA PHE A 272 17.08 -12.39 -5.67
C PHE A 272 18.37 -12.03 -4.93
N TRP A 273 19.34 -12.94 -4.83
CA TRP A 273 20.60 -12.66 -4.13
C TRP A 273 21.42 -11.59 -4.81
N ASN A 274 21.44 -11.55 -6.15
CA ASN A 274 22.02 -10.45 -6.91
C ASN A 274 21.33 -9.11 -6.59
N PHE A 275 20.01 -9.10 -6.43
CA PHE A 275 19.25 -7.92 -6.01
C PHE A 275 19.58 -7.52 -4.57
N PHE A 276 19.59 -8.46 -3.64
CA PHE A 276 19.97 -8.25 -2.24
C PHE A 276 21.35 -7.62 -2.13
N ASP A 277 22.34 -8.15 -2.85
CA ASP A 277 23.71 -7.64 -2.81
C ASP A 277 23.81 -6.23 -3.42
N LYS A 278 23.19 -6.00 -4.58
CA LYS A 278 23.18 -4.67 -5.21
C LYS A 278 22.50 -3.61 -4.35
N TYR A 279 21.35 -3.92 -3.77
CA TYR A 279 20.63 -3.01 -2.89
C TYR A 279 21.46 -2.65 -1.65
N ASN A 280 22.04 -3.65 -0.99
CA ASN A 280 22.87 -3.43 0.20
C ASN A 280 24.18 -2.72 -0.11
N HIS A 281 24.79 -2.99 -1.26
CA HIS A 281 25.97 -2.26 -1.71
C HIS A 281 25.65 -0.77 -1.91
N ALA A 282 24.55 -0.45 -2.57
CA ALA A 282 24.11 0.92 -2.75
C ALA A 282 23.81 1.65 -1.42
N ILE A 283 23.32 0.95 -0.39
CA ILE A 283 23.22 1.52 0.97
C ILE A 283 24.61 1.88 1.50
N THR A 284 25.57 0.95 1.48
CA THR A 284 26.93 1.22 1.97
C THR A 284 27.59 2.41 1.26
N GLU A 285 27.40 2.54 -0.06
CA GLU A 285 28.00 3.64 -0.82
C GLU A 285 27.36 5.00 -0.53
N LYS A 286 26.02 5.02 -0.44
CA LYS A 286 25.22 6.26 -0.47
C LYS A 286 24.77 6.74 0.91
N ALA A 287 24.44 5.83 1.83
CA ALA A 287 23.82 6.13 3.13
C ALA A 287 24.86 6.20 4.25
N ARG A 288 25.65 7.28 4.27
CA ARG A 288 26.79 7.44 5.18
C ARG A 288 26.41 7.89 6.58
N ASP A 289 25.21 8.46 6.74
CA ASP A 289 24.75 9.01 8.01
C ASP A 289 24.31 7.91 9.00
N TYR A 290 24.04 6.70 8.52
CA TYR A 290 23.70 5.55 9.38
C TYR A 290 24.95 4.74 9.77
N PRO A 291 25.08 4.28 11.04
CA PRO A 291 26.27 3.57 11.51
C PRO A 291 26.50 2.25 10.75
N GLN A 292 27.64 2.14 10.07
CA GLN A 292 27.97 0.97 9.23
C GLN A 292 28.01 -0.35 10.01
N LYS A 293 28.39 -0.30 11.29
CA LYS A 293 28.39 -1.49 12.17
C LYS A 293 26.96 -1.99 12.43
N GLU A 294 26.03 -1.07 12.67
CA GLU A 294 24.62 -1.38 12.91
C GLU A 294 23.97 -1.92 11.64
N PHE A 295 24.22 -1.26 10.51
CA PHE A 295 23.77 -1.74 9.20
C PHE A 295 24.29 -3.16 8.90
N GLY A 296 25.57 -3.41 9.16
CA GLY A 296 26.17 -4.74 8.99
C GLY A 296 25.49 -5.81 9.86
N SER A 297 25.09 -5.48 11.09
CA SER A 297 24.35 -6.38 11.96
C SER A 297 22.96 -6.69 11.41
N ILE A 298 22.20 -5.66 11.03
CA ILE A 298 20.84 -5.79 10.46
C ILE A 298 20.89 -6.60 9.16
N LYS A 299 21.88 -6.33 8.28
CA LYS A 299 22.08 -7.08 7.04
C LYS A 299 22.33 -8.56 7.31
N ASN A 300 23.17 -8.89 8.28
CA ASN A 300 23.50 -10.29 8.62
C ASN A 300 22.30 -11.04 9.19
N GLU A 301 21.56 -10.41 10.10
CA GLU A 301 20.33 -11.00 10.66
C GLU A 301 19.31 -11.28 9.57
N MET A 302 19.09 -10.31 8.67
CA MET A 302 18.16 -10.47 7.57
C MET A 302 18.61 -11.56 6.57
N ASN A 303 19.91 -11.66 6.28
CA ASN A 303 20.44 -12.71 5.42
C ASN A 303 20.12 -14.11 5.98
N LEU A 304 20.33 -14.32 7.29
CA LEU A 304 20.00 -15.57 7.98
C LEU A 304 18.51 -15.88 7.94
N GLU A 305 17.66 -14.88 8.17
CA GLU A 305 16.23 -15.06 8.18
C GLU A 305 15.68 -15.42 6.79
N ILE A 306 16.14 -14.74 5.73
CA ILE A 306 15.75 -15.08 4.36
C ILE A 306 16.17 -16.52 4.01
N HIS A 307 17.40 -16.91 4.37
CA HIS A 307 17.84 -18.30 4.15
C HIS A 307 16.96 -19.31 4.90
N ALA A 308 16.59 -19.02 6.15
CA ALA A 308 15.71 -19.89 6.93
C ALA A 308 14.30 -20.00 6.30
N ASN A 309 13.75 -18.89 5.80
CA ASN A 309 12.45 -18.87 5.13
C ASN A 309 12.49 -19.64 3.80
N ILE A 310 13.52 -19.43 2.96
CA ILE A 310 13.69 -20.17 1.70
C ILE A 310 13.80 -21.68 1.96
N ILE A 311 14.56 -22.10 2.98
CA ILE A 311 14.69 -23.53 3.34
C ILE A 311 13.33 -24.14 3.75
N THR A 312 12.47 -23.35 4.37
CA THR A 312 11.15 -23.79 4.82
C THR A 312 10.16 -23.91 3.65
N ILE A 313 10.25 -23.04 2.64
CA ILE A 313 9.39 -23.05 1.44
C ILE A 313 9.70 -24.25 0.51
N VAL A 314 10.94 -24.75 0.52
CA VAL A 314 11.38 -25.88 -0.33
C VAL A 314 11.08 -27.26 0.28
N ARG A 315 10.50 -27.31 1.49
CA ARG A 315 10.06 -28.55 2.16
C ARG A 315 8.56 -28.73 2.08
#